data_AF-A0A058ZNA3-F1
#
_entry.id   AF-A0A058ZNA3-F1
#
_cell.length_a   1.000
_cell.length_b   1.000
_cell.length_c   1.000
_cell.angle_alpha   90.00
_cell.angle_beta   90.00
_cell.angle_gamma   90.00
#
_symmetry.space_group_name_H-M   'P 1'
#
loop_
_entity.id
_entity.type
_entity.pdbx_description
1 polymer ?
#
loop_
_entity_poly.entity_id
_entity_poly.type
_entity_poly.pdbx_seq_one_letter_code
_entity_poly.pdbx_strand_id
1 'polypeptide(L)'
;MKTRTLWIIWIAFTLVLAGGAFARLYLGGERTTFLPGETAGVHHQIELACETCHTSKPFAKQSKVRKDINKTCTTCHKEELKAANDSHPIKKFKNPRMAAYWDRIDARFCTSCHSEHQPEITLAGLVTLPGDFCVACHSEGEQDVRVNRPSHAGLEFDTCASAGCHNFHDNRALYEDFLVKHAGQPWLKDDPTHAGESMARARPRPALDEIETYLAKAAAPVAHRDAEVEVHWAASAHAAADVGCAGCHAPKMETEEEIEANWIDAPGEKVCASCHRAEMKTFAMGRHGMRRHPEIAKPRKAKSMLKRLGLKDPPDSAIAAIEAYLDDPSPAPLMSTAEARVPLHEDAHGLEVTCNTCHKPHEQDLTFASTGACLTCHSDDHSAAYEGSPHHALWTAELAGDLPPGSGVTCATCHMPKTVRKDTVTTNHNQNETLRPNEKMIRATCLECHSLEFSIDALADAELVKRNFAGKPDRHIQSMDWAVNRVDQPDEGANQ
;
A
#
# COMPACT_ATOMS: atom_id res chain seq x y z
N MET A 1 24.23 15.30 53.68
CA MET A 1 24.73 13.98 53.24
C MET A 1 26.20 14.09 52.89
N LYS A 2 27.08 13.16 53.30
CA LYS A 2 28.52 13.20 52.94
C LYS A 2 28.68 12.92 51.43
N THR A 3 29.63 13.58 50.77
CA THR A 3 29.87 13.48 49.31
C THR A 3 29.95 12.03 48.79
N ARG A 4 30.50 11.10 49.57
CA ARG A 4 30.55 9.66 49.23
C ARG A 4 29.17 9.01 49.13
N THR A 5 28.24 9.35 50.01
CA THR A 5 26.87 8.83 49.99
C THR A 5 26.13 9.29 48.74
N LEU A 6 26.34 10.56 48.32
CA LEU A 6 25.76 11.08 47.08
C LEU A 6 26.32 10.37 45.84
N TRP A 7 27.63 10.10 45.79
CA TRP A 7 28.22 9.32 44.70
C TRP A 7 27.68 7.89 44.63
N ILE A 8 27.52 7.21 45.78
CA ILE A 8 26.95 5.86 45.82
C ILE A 8 25.51 5.87 45.29
N ILE A 9 24.68 6.83 45.74
CA ILE A 9 23.29 6.96 45.26
C ILE A 9 23.25 7.28 43.77
N TRP A 10 24.09 8.19 43.29
CA TRP A 10 24.15 8.58 41.88
C TRP A 10 24.57 7.40 40.99
N ILE A 11 25.59 6.64 41.39
CA ILE A 11 26.02 5.43 40.68
C ILE A 11 24.89 4.39 40.67
N ALA A 12 24.26 4.12 41.82
CA ALA A 12 23.17 3.16 41.92
C ALA A 12 22.00 3.55 41.02
N PHE A 13 21.59 4.82 41.06
CA PHE A 13 20.51 5.34 40.21
C PHE A 13 20.86 5.23 38.72
N THR A 14 22.09 5.58 38.35
CA THR A 14 22.58 5.46 36.96
C THR A 14 22.57 4.01 36.49
N LEU A 15 23.02 3.07 37.31
CA LEU A 15 23.02 1.64 36.98
C LEU A 15 21.60 1.06 36.87
N VAL A 16 20.67 1.52 37.72
CA VAL A 16 19.25 1.12 37.62
C VAL A 16 18.63 1.63 36.33
N LEU A 17 18.84 2.90 35.98
CA LEU A 17 18.34 3.47 34.72
C LEU A 17 18.96 2.79 33.50
N ALA A 18 20.29 2.62 33.49
CA ALA A 18 21.00 1.94 32.41
C ALA A 18 20.56 0.47 32.28
N GLY A 19 20.37 -0.22 33.41
CA GLY A 19 19.87 -1.58 33.46
C GLY A 19 18.44 -1.69 32.92
N GLY A 20 17.55 -0.77 33.29
CA GLY A 20 16.18 -0.71 32.78
C GLY A 20 16.13 -0.46 31.26
N ALA A 21 16.90 0.49 30.76
CA ALA A 21 17.00 0.77 29.33
C ALA A 21 17.61 -0.42 28.56
N PHE A 22 18.67 -1.04 29.09
CA PHE A 22 19.27 -2.24 28.52
C PHE A 22 18.26 -3.39 28.44
N ALA A 23 17.50 -3.61 29.52
CA ALA A 23 16.51 -4.67 29.57
C ALA A 23 15.40 -4.44 28.52
N ARG A 24 14.88 -3.21 28.39
CA ARG A 24 13.90 -2.86 27.35
C ARG A 24 14.41 -3.04 25.92
N LEU A 25 15.64 -2.62 25.67
CA LEU A 25 16.23 -2.67 24.33
C LEU A 25 16.61 -4.09 23.91
N TYR A 26 17.09 -4.93 24.83
CA TYR A 26 17.73 -6.20 24.47
C TYR A 26 17.03 -7.46 25.00
N LEU A 27 16.15 -7.37 25.99
CA LEU A 27 15.47 -8.54 26.58
C LEU A 27 13.99 -8.64 26.20
N GLY A 28 13.25 -7.54 26.26
CA GLY A 28 11.81 -7.45 26.01
C GLY A 28 11.26 -6.10 26.46
N GLY A 29 10.02 -5.75 26.12
CA GLY A 29 9.39 -4.49 26.50
C GLY A 29 9.17 -3.53 25.33
N GLU A 30 8.19 -2.65 25.48
CA GLU A 30 7.90 -1.59 24.50
C GLU A 30 9.11 -0.68 24.26
N ARG A 31 9.40 -0.42 22.97
CA ARG A 31 10.55 0.38 22.53
C ARG A 31 10.19 1.68 21.80
N THR A 32 8.91 2.04 21.73
CA THR A 32 8.44 3.28 21.07
C THR A 32 9.13 4.53 21.61
N THR A 33 9.41 4.58 22.92
CA THR A 33 10.17 5.68 23.55
C THR A 33 11.61 5.82 23.04
N PHE A 34 12.16 4.80 22.36
CA PHE A 34 13.50 4.82 21.77
C PHE A 34 13.49 5.06 20.25
N LEU A 35 12.33 5.33 19.64
CA LEU A 35 12.27 5.69 18.23
C LEU A 35 12.99 7.03 18.01
N PRO A 36 13.95 7.11 17.07
CA PRO A 36 14.63 8.38 16.77
C PRO A 36 13.70 9.45 16.22
N GLY A 37 12.62 9.03 15.57
CA GLY A 37 11.62 9.87 14.95
C GLY A 37 10.44 9.03 14.48
N GLU A 38 9.39 9.70 14.03
CA GLU A 38 8.21 9.04 13.51
C GLU A 38 8.52 8.20 12.29
N THR A 39 7.90 7.04 12.23
CA THR A 39 7.77 6.22 11.03
C THR A 39 6.76 6.86 10.06
N ALA A 40 6.88 6.59 8.77
CA ALA A 40 6.07 7.24 7.75
C ALA A 40 5.19 6.25 6.94
N GLY A 41 4.07 6.76 6.42
CA GLY A 41 3.14 6.01 5.60
C GLY A 41 2.63 4.72 6.26
N VAL A 42 2.72 3.61 5.54
CA VAL A 42 2.28 2.28 6.02
C VAL A 42 3.15 1.77 7.17
N HIS A 43 4.42 2.19 7.25
CA HIS A 43 5.36 1.70 8.26
C HIS A 43 5.02 2.16 9.69
N HIS A 44 4.19 3.20 9.83
CA HIS A 44 3.61 3.59 11.13
C HIS A 44 2.91 2.42 11.84
N GLN A 45 2.22 1.57 11.08
CA GLN A 45 1.44 0.50 11.66
C GLN A 45 2.26 -0.65 12.25
N ILE A 46 3.58 -0.66 12.01
CA ILE A 46 4.48 -1.73 12.43
C ILE A 46 5.60 -1.23 13.35
N GLU A 47 5.49 0.00 13.89
CA GLU A 47 6.52 0.63 14.70
C GLU A 47 6.82 -0.10 16.03
N LEU A 48 5.85 -0.87 16.54
CA LEU A 48 6.04 -1.76 17.69
C LEU A 48 6.87 -3.01 17.36
N ALA A 49 6.90 -3.41 16.09
CA ALA A 49 7.55 -4.62 15.61
C ALA A 49 8.91 -4.30 14.97
N CYS A 50 9.83 -3.70 15.73
CA CYS A 50 11.12 -3.22 15.21
C CYS A 50 11.93 -4.29 14.46
N GLU A 51 11.80 -5.57 14.84
CA GLU A 51 12.46 -6.72 14.20
C GLU A 51 11.99 -6.96 12.76
N THR A 52 10.89 -6.34 12.33
CA THR A 52 10.45 -6.32 10.93
C THR A 52 11.50 -5.65 10.05
N CYS A 53 12.17 -4.61 10.58
CA CYS A 53 13.23 -3.89 9.88
C CYS A 53 14.63 -4.27 10.41
N HIS A 54 14.79 -4.38 11.73
CA HIS A 54 16.07 -4.56 12.41
C HIS A 54 16.31 -6.02 12.84
N THR A 55 17.00 -6.78 11.98
CA THR A 55 17.24 -8.23 12.21
C THR A 55 18.68 -8.59 12.60
N SER A 56 19.60 -7.62 12.58
CA SER A 56 21.00 -7.85 12.92
C SER A 56 21.21 -8.15 14.40
N LYS A 57 22.30 -8.87 14.72
CA LYS A 57 22.71 -9.07 16.12
C LYS A 57 23.13 -7.74 16.76
N PRO A 58 22.97 -7.59 18.10
CA PRO A 58 23.53 -6.46 18.83
C PRO A 58 25.02 -6.24 18.48
N PHE A 59 25.41 -4.98 18.32
CA PHE A 59 26.79 -4.57 17.99
C PHE A 59 27.35 -5.14 16.68
N ALA A 60 26.48 -5.58 15.75
CA ALA A 60 26.93 -5.94 14.40
C ALA A 60 27.58 -4.74 13.69
N LYS A 61 28.56 -5.01 12.82
CA LYS A 61 29.20 -3.98 11.99
C LYS A 61 28.15 -3.27 11.13
N GLN A 62 28.30 -1.96 10.94
CA GLN A 62 27.39 -1.13 10.13
C GLN A 62 27.09 -1.72 8.73
N SER A 63 28.11 -2.25 8.06
CA SER A 63 27.94 -2.92 6.75
C SER A 63 27.03 -4.15 6.80
N LYS A 64 27.03 -4.89 7.91
CA LYS A 64 26.12 -6.02 8.13
C LYS A 64 24.70 -5.54 8.42
N VAL A 65 24.56 -4.50 9.24
CA VAL A 65 23.26 -3.89 9.58
C VAL A 65 22.56 -3.42 8.31
N ARG A 66 23.25 -2.63 7.48
CA ARG A 66 22.72 -2.13 6.21
C ARG A 66 22.29 -3.25 5.26
N LYS A 67 23.08 -4.33 5.17
CA LYS A 67 22.74 -5.50 4.35
C LYS A 67 21.51 -6.24 4.85
N ASP A 68 21.36 -6.37 6.17
CA ASP A 68 20.22 -7.05 6.78
C ASP A 68 18.93 -6.24 6.63
N ILE A 69 18.98 -4.92 6.86
CA ILE A 69 17.84 -4.03 6.61
C ILE A 69 17.45 -4.04 5.13
N ASN A 70 18.42 -3.99 4.21
CA ASN A 70 18.07 -4.07 2.79
C ASN A 70 17.36 -5.39 2.44
N LYS A 71 17.75 -6.49 3.09
CA LYS A 71 17.08 -7.78 2.90
C LYS A 71 15.64 -7.71 3.39
N THR A 72 15.37 -7.10 4.54
CA THR A 72 14.00 -6.97 5.08
C THR A 72 13.11 -6.12 4.18
N CYS A 73 13.60 -4.99 3.64
CA CYS A 73 12.87 -4.20 2.64
C CYS A 73 12.43 -5.07 1.46
N THR A 74 13.36 -5.88 0.92
CA THR A 74 13.05 -6.77 -0.22
C THR A 74 12.17 -7.97 0.13
N THR A 75 11.99 -8.31 1.41
CA THR A 75 11.04 -9.36 1.80
C THR A 75 9.60 -8.92 1.47
N CYS A 76 9.28 -7.63 1.64
CA CYS A 76 7.96 -7.09 1.34
C CYS A 76 7.86 -6.51 -0.09
N HIS A 77 8.86 -5.74 -0.55
CA HIS A 77 8.75 -4.95 -1.78
C HIS A 77 9.25 -5.63 -3.05
N LYS A 78 9.81 -6.85 -2.97
CA LYS A 78 10.40 -7.51 -4.16
C LYS A 78 9.38 -7.76 -5.28
N GLU A 79 8.16 -8.18 -4.94
CA GLU A 79 7.15 -8.44 -5.96
C GLU A 79 6.64 -7.14 -6.59
N GLU A 80 6.57 -6.05 -5.81
CA GLU A 80 6.26 -4.71 -6.33
C GLU A 80 7.33 -4.24 -7.32
N LEU A 81 8.62 -4.30 -6.93
CA LEU A 81 9.74 -3.92 -7.81
C LEU A 81 9.76 -4.75 -9.09
N LYS A 82 9.42 -6.04 -8.99
CA LYS A 82 9.30 -6.92 -10.15
C LYS A 82 8.13 -6.52 -11.05
N ALA A 83 6.96 -6.22 -10.48
CA ALA A 83 5.77 -5.79 -11.22
C ALA A 83 5.95 -4.43 -11.90
N ALA A 84 6.70 -3.53 -11.26
CA ALA A 84 7.10 -2.24 -11.81
C ALA A 84 8.11 -2.34 -12.97
N ASN A 85 8.70 -3.52 -13.21
CA ASN A 85 9.86 -3.69 -14.08
C ASN A 85 10.97 -2.69 -13.70
N ASP A 86 11.39 -2.75 -12.44
CA ASP A 86 12.33 -1.81 -11.81
C ASP A 86 13.43 -1.36 -12.78
N SER A 87 13.43 -0.06 -13.07
CA SER A 87 14.38 0.59 -13.98
C SER A 87 15.77 0.71 -13.38
N HIS A 88 15.89 0.69 -12.06
CA HIS A 88 17.14 0.74 -11.31
C HIS A 88 17.30 -0.48 -10.39
N PRO A 89 17.32 -1.71 -10.94
CA PRO A 89 17.44 -2.90 -10.13
C PRO A 89 18.87 -3.03 -9.61
N ILE A 90 19.03 -3.52 -8.38
CA ILE A 90 20.31 -3.71 -7.68
C ILE A 90 21.40 -4.35 -8.57
N LYS A 91 21.04 -5.22 -9.51
CA LYS A 91 21.98 -5.82 -10.47
C LYS A 91 22.80 -4.79 -11.28
N LYS A 92 22.23 -3.63 -11.62
CA LYS A 92 22.92 -2.55 -12.34
C LYS A 92 24.05 -1.94 -11.51
N PHE A 93 23.85 -1.87 -10.19
CA PHE A 93 24.78 -1.21 -9.27
C PHE A 93 25.87 -2.13 -8.71
N LYS A 94 25.86 -3.44 -9.04
CA LYS A 94 26.88 -4.40 -8.59
C LYS A 94 28.13 -4.43 -9.46
N ASN A 95 28.12 -3.80 -10.63
CA ASN A 95 29.28 -3.75 -11.51
C ASN A 95 30.43 -2.95 -10.85
N PRO A 96 31.66 -3.48 -10.77
CA PRO A 96 32.80 -2.76 -10.21
C PRO A 96 33.09 -1.40 -10.87
N ARG A 97 32.67 -1.18 -12.13
CA ARG A 97 32.76 0.14 -12.78
C ARG A 97 31.94 1.22 -12.08
N MET A 98 30.96 0.82 -11.27
CA MET A 98 30.15 1.75 -10.49
C MET A 98 30.82 2.22 -9.20
N ALA A 99 32.03 1.73 -8.89
CA ALA A 99 32.68 1.96 -7.60
C ALA A 99 32.81 3.44 -7.24
N ALA A 100 33.20 4.29 -8.19
CA ALA A 100 33.32 5.74 -7.97
C ALA A 100 32.00 6.43 -7.63
N TYR A 101 30.86 5.89 -8.07
CA TYR A 101 29.53 6.45 -7.77
C TYR A 101 29.02 5.98 -6.41
N TRP A 102 29.43 4.80 -5.92
CA TRP A 102 29.03 4.31 -4.60
C TRP A 102 29.46 5.24 -3.47
N ASP A 103 30.57 5.95 -3.64
CA ASP A 103 31.07 6.93 -2.68
C ASP A 103 30.19 8.19 -2.61
N ARG A 104 29.42 8.48 -3.66
CA ARG A 104 28.43 9.58 -3.70
C ARG A 104 27.07 9.11 -3.24
N ILE A 105 26.57 8.04 -3.86
CA ILE A 105 25.30 7.39 -3.53
C ILE A 105 25.37 5.88 -3.81
N ASP A 106 25.24 5.09 -2.77
CA ASP A 106 25.33 3.63 -2.87
C ASP A 106 23.96 3.00 -3.10
N ALA A 107 23.44 3.13 -4.32
CA ALA A 107 22.13 2.62 -4.74
C ALA A 107 21.99 1.08 -4.73
N ARG A 108 22.98 0.34 -4.21
CA ARG A 108 22.84 -1.09 -3.90
C ARG A 108 21.96 -1.34 -2.69
N PHE A 109 21.70 -0.31 -1.89
CA PHE A 109 20.91 -0.38 -0.66
C PHE A 109 19.73 0.59 -0.69
N CYS A 110 18.53 0.12 -0.38
CA CYS A 110 17.30 0.93 -0.29
C CYS A 110 17.48 2.09 0.70
N THR A 111 18.14 1.85 1.84
CA THR A 111 18.35 2.85 2.91
C THR A 111 19.26 4.01 2.52
N SER A 112 19.84 4.01 1.33
CA SER A 112 20.57 5.19 0.82
C SER A 112 19.62 6.29 0.42
N CYS A 113 18.41 5.92 -0.03
CA CYS A 113 17.39 6.83 -0.50
C CYS A 113 16.15 6.82 0.38
N HIS A 114 15.87 5.71 1.06
CA HIS A 114 14.69 5.50 1.89
C HIS A 114 15.10 5.26 3.35
N SER A 115 15.29 6.35 4.10
CA SER A 115 15.57 6.27 5.53
C SER A 115 14.29 6.39 6.35
N GLU A 116 14.07 5.44 7.26
CA GLU A 116 12.97 5.51 8.22
C GLU A 116 13.38 6.38 9.43
N HIS A 117 12.40 6.88 10.19
CA HIS A 117 12.62 7.69 11.41
C HIS A 117 13.28 9.04 11.16
N GLN A 118 13.08 9.62 9.97
CA GLN A 118 13.61 10.94 9.58
C GLN A 118 12.48 11.83 9.01
N PRO A 119 11.37 12.06 9.74
CA PRO A 119 10.20 12.77 9.23
C PRO A 119 10.52 14.18 8.72
N GLU A 120 11.55 14.82 9.26
CA GLU A 120 12.01 16.16 8.89
C GLU A 120 12.55 16.29 7.46
N ILE A 121 12.97 15.18 6.84
CA ILE A 121 13.49 15.13 5.46
C ILE A 121 12.76 14.10 4.59
N THR A 122 11.72 13.44 5.11
CA THR A 122 10.99 12.40 4.37
C THR A 122 9.99 13.04 3.42
N LEU A 123 10.20 12.82 2.12
CA LEU A 123 9.32 13.24 1.04
C LEU A 123 8.29 12.16 0.68
N ALA A 124 7.42 12.47 -0.27
CA ALA A 124 6.44 11.54 -0.82
C ALA A 124 7.11 10.23 -1.28
N GLY A 125 6.48 9.09 -0.97
CA GLY A 125 7.04 7.76 -1.29
C GLY A 125 8.17 7.31 -0.37
N LEU A 126 8.32 7.93 0.82
CA LEU A 126 9.37 7.62 1.81
C LEU A 126 10.79 7.89 1.28
N VAL A 127 10.94 8.82 0.34
CA VAL A 127 12.25 9.22 -0.18
C VAL A 127 12.84 10.28 0.74
N THR A 128 14.03 10.05 1.29
CA THR A 128 14.74 10.99 2.18
C THR A 128 15.87 11.74 1.48
N LEU A 129 15.90 11.68 0.14
CA LEU A 129 16.84 12.44 -0.68
C LEU A 129 16.12 13.57 -1.41
N PRO A 130 16.79 14.71 -1.65
CA PRO A 130 16.27 15.71 -2.56
C PRO A 130 16.14 15.14 -3.98
N GLY A 131 15.24 15.70 -4.79
CA GLY A 131 14.94 15.19 -6.14
C GLY A 131 16.11 15.22 -7.14
N ASP A 132 17.23 15.83 -6.79
CA ASP A 132 18.45 15.92 -7.59
C ASP A 132 19.42 14.75 -7.35
N PHE A 133 19.07 13.73 -6.56
CA PHE A 133 19.96 12.60 -6.28
C PHE A 133 20.49 11.88 -7.53
N CYS A 134 19.77 11.98 -8.66
CA CYS A 134 20.18 11.46 -9.96
C CYS A 134 21.51 12.08 -10.43
N VAL A 135 21.77 13.35 -10.10
CA VAL A 135 22.98 14.11 -10.46
C VAL A 135 24.23 13.41 -9.95
N ALA A 136 24.18 12.75 -8.78
CA ALA A 136 25.34 12.04 -8.23
C ALA A 136 25.92 10.98 -9.19
N CYS A 137 25.08 10.38 -10.03
CA CYS A 137 25.46 9.38 -11.02
C CYS A 137 25.45 9.91 -12.46
N HIS A 138 24.55 10.83 -12.79
CA HIS A 138 24.24 11.21 -14.17
C HIS A 138 24.83 12.54 -14.62
N SER A 139 25.78 13.11 -13.89
CA SER A 139 26.35 14.43 -14.20
C SER A 139 27.78 14.45 -14.69
N GLU A 140 28.49 13.33 -14.62
CA GLU A 140 29.92 13.27 -14.92
C GLU A 140 30.33 11.94 -15.56
N GLY A 141 31.47 11.96 -16.26
CA GLY A 141 32.10 10.77 -16.82
C GLY A 141 31.24 10.05 -17.86
N GLU A 142 31.39 8.72 -17.96
CA GLU A 142 30.64 7.91 -18.92
C GLU A 142 29.13 7.89 -18.67
N GLN A 143 28.68 8.29 -17.48
CA GLN A 143 27.27 8.30 -17.09
C GLN A 143 26.61 9.68 -17.23
N ASP A 144 27.34 10.75 -17.60
CA ASP A 144 26.76 12.07 -17.85
C ASP A 144 25.72 11.98 -18.97
N VAL A 145 24.45 12.12 -18.60
CA VAL A 145 23.33 11.94 -19.53
C VAL A 145 23.26 13.06 -20.56
N ARG A 146 23.73 14.27 -20.24
CA ARG A 146 23.72 15.41 -21.17
C ARG A 146 24.76 15.25 -22.27
N VAL A 147 25.78 14.43 -22.03
CA VAL A 147 26.85 14.13 -22.99
C VAL A 147 26.58 12.82 -23.72
N ASN A 148 26.19 11.76 -22.99
CA ASN A 148 26.03 10.42 -23.56
C ASN A 148 24.61 10.16 -24.15
N ARG A 149 23.68 11.10 -24.00
CA ARG A 149 22.38 11.11 -24.69
C ARG A 149 22.19 12.44 -25.42
N PRO A 150 22.26 12.46 -26.75
CA PRO A 150 21.95 13.66 -27.54
C PRO A 150 20.59 14.27 -27.21
N SER A 151 19.59 13.44 -26.86
CA SER A 151 18.25 13.91 -26.48
C SER A 151 18.18 14.68 -25.16
N HIS A 152 19.24 14.64 -24.34
CA HIS A 152 19.32 15.37 -23.08
C HIS A 152 20.30 16.55 -23.17
N ALA A 153 20.84 16.83 -24.36
CA ALA A 153 21.72 17.97 -24.58
C ALA A 153 20.96 19.27 -24.30
N GLY A 154 21.51 20.10 -23.40
CA GLY A 154 20.90 21.38 -23.01
C GLY A 154 19.75 21.29 -22.00
N LEU A 155 19.40 20.10 -21.50
CA LEU A 155 18.48 19.96 -20.38
C LEU A 155 19.21 20.18 -19.05
N GLU A 156 18.57 20.95 -18.17
CA GLU A 156 18.99 21.13 -16.78
C GLU A 156 18.58 19.93 -15.93
N PHE A 157 19.29 19.68 -14.83
CA PHE A 157 19.03 18.50 -13.98
C PHE A 157 17.71 18.56 -13.20
N ASP A 158 17.12 19.73 -13.01
CA ASP A 158 15.81 19.91 -12.38
C ASP A 158 14.67 19.31 -13.22
N THR A 159 14.83 19.27 -14.55
CA THR A 159 13.88 18.65 -15.48
C THR A 159 13.74 17.15 -15.26
N CYS A 160 14.74 16.50 -14.67
CA CYS A 160 14.73 15.06 -14.46
C CYS A 160 13.53 14.59 -13.61
N ALA A 161 13.31 15.26 -12.49
CA ALA A 161 12.21 14.94 -11.57
C ALA A 161 10.91 15.70 -11.89
N SER A 162 10.97 16.79 -12.66
CA SER A 162 9.82 17.70 -12.87
C SER A 162 9.18 17.57 -14.25
N ALA A 163 9.90 17.06 -15.25
CA ALA A 163 9.40 17.01 -16.62
C ALA A 163 8.53 15.80 -16.92
N GLY A 164 8.27 14.90 -15.96
CA GLY A 164 7.40 13.74 -16.18
C GLY A 164 7.97 12.69 -17.14
N CYS A 165 9.30 12.61 -17.29
CA CYS A 165 9.97 11.63 -18.15
C CYS A 165 10.42 10.38 -17.40
N HIS A 166 10.70 10.47 -16.10
CA HIS A 166 11.20 9.32 -15.37
C HIS A 166 10.89 9.31 -13.87
N ASN A 167 10.71 8.09 -13.39
CA ASN A 167 10.76 7.68 -12.00
C ASN A 167 11.97 6.75 -11.78
N PHE A 168 12.44 6.64 -10.55
CA PHE A 168 13.57 5.76 -10.26
C PHE A 168 13.19 4.27 -10.48
N HIS A 169 12.07 3.81 -9.94
CA HIS A 169 11.68 2.40 -10.06
C HIS A 169 10.71 2.12 -11.22
N ASP A 170 9.56 2.81 -11.27
CA ASP A 170 8.47 2.51 -12.22
C ASP A 170 8.35 3.56 -13.33
N ASN A 171 8.97 3.27 -14.48
CA ASN A 171 8.88 4.11 -15.69
C ASN A 171 7.83 3.66 -16.69
N ARG A 172 6.96 2.70 -16.35
CA ARG A 172 6.10 2.05 -17.35
C ARG A 172 5.15 3.02 -18.05
N ALA A 173 4.82 4.15 -17.43
CA ALA A 173 3.99 5.19 -18.03
C ALA A 173 4.81 6.31 -18.71
N LEU A 174 6.13 6.34 -18.52
CA LEU A 174 6.97 7.51 -18.83
C LEU A 174 8.13 7.18 -19.78
N TYR A 175 8.37 5.91 -20.13
CA TYR A 175 9.40 5.59 -21.11
C TYR A 175 9.05 6.15 -22.49
N GLU A 176 10.08 6.58 -23.20
CA GLU A 176 9.95 7.35 -24.44
C GLU A 176 9.05 6.71 -25.51
N ASP A 177 9.25 5.43 -25.83
CA ASP A 177 8.40 4.74 -26.81
C ASP A 177 6.91 4.75 -26.40
N PHE A 178 6.63 4.75 -25.10
CA PHE A 178 5.27 4.89 -24.58
C PHE A 178 4.74 6.31 -24.80
N LEU A 179 5.54 7.33 -24.47
CA LEU A 179 5.18 8.73 -24.67
C LEU A 179 4.85 8.99 -26.15
N VAL A 180 5.75 8.61 -27.06
CA VAL A 180 5.57 8.79 -28.51
C VAL A 180 4.35 8.03 -29.01
N LYS A 181 4.18 6.76 -28.60
CA LYS A 181 3.02 5.95 -29.00
C LYS A 181 1.68 6.57 -28.59
N HIS A 182 1.67 7.31 -27.49
CA HIS A 182 0.46 7.89 -26.91
C HIS A 182 0.29 9.39 -27.18
N ALA A 183 1.17 10.00 -27.95
CA ALA A 183 1.12 11.41 -28.28
C ALA A 183 -0.03 11.77 -29.24
N GLY A 184 -0.53 13.01 -29.12
CA GLY A 184 -1.57 13.56 -29.99
C GLY A 184 -2.95 12.89 -29.85
N GLN A 185 -3.14 12.05 -28.84
CA GLN A 185 -4.44 11.42 -28.56
C GLN A 185 -5.41 12.43 -27.93
N PRO A 186 -6.72 12.37 -28.25
CA PRO A 186 -7.70 13.25 -27.63
C PRO A 186 -7.72 13.04 -26.11
N TRP A 187 -7.87 14.14 -25.36
CA TRP A 187 -7.82 14.13 -23.88
C TRP A 187 -8.84 13.17 -23.24
N LEU A 188 -9.94 12.91 -23.92
CA LEU A 188 -10.96 11.91 -23.58
C LEU A 188 -11.13 10.97 -24.78
N LYS A 189 -11.22 9.68 -24.51
CA LYS A 189 -11.50 8.68 -25.53
C LYS A 189 -12.96 8.71 -25.98
N ASP A 190 -13.22 8.17 -27.17
CA ASP A 190 -14.57 8.05 -27.73
C ASP A 190 -15.49 7.16 -26.89
N ASP A 191 -14.93 6.11 -26.25
CA ASP A 191 -15.62 5.20 -25.33
C ASP A 191 -14.84 5.13 -24.00
N PRO A 192 -15.05 6.09 -23.08
CA PRO A 192 -14.32 6.18 -21.83
C PRO A 192 -14.91 5.23 -20.79
N THR A 193 -14.62 3.94 -20.94
CA THR A 193 -15.03 2.90 -19.98
C THR A 193 -13.83 2.14 -19.42
N HIS A 194 -13.89 1.83 -18.14
CA HIS A 194 -12.94 0.92 -17.49
C HIS A 194 -13.35 -0.52 -17.74
N ALA A 195 -12.52 -1.30 -18.44
CA ALA A 195 -12.87 -2.66 -18.84
C ALA A 195 -13.07 -3.59 -17.64
N GLY A 196 -12.22 -3.45 -16.62
CA GLY A 196 -12.33 -4.24 -15.37
C GLY A 196 -13.58 -3.89 -14.56
N GLU A 197 -13.99 -2.63 -14.56
CA GLU A 197 -15.24 -2.20 -13.93
C GLU A 197 -16.44 -2.67 -14.73
N SER A 198 -16.42 -2.49 -16.05
CA SER A 198 -17.48 -2.94 -16.95
C SER A 198 -17.77 -4.42 -16.76
N MET A 199 -16.71 -5.26 -16.76
CA MET A 199 -16.86 -6.70 -16.58
C MET A 199 -17.31 -7.10 -15.16
N ALA A 200 -16.97 -6.31 -14.13
CA ALA A 200 -17.43 -6.55 -12.77
C ALA A 200 -18.90 -6.16 -12.58
N ARG A 201 -19.31 -5.01 -13.13
CA ARG A 201 -20.63 -4.42 -12.96
C ARG A 201 -21.67 -5.03 -13.90
N ALA A 202 -21.25 -5.60 -15.03
CA ALA A 202 -22.12 -6.35 -15.93
C ALA A 202 -22.53 -7.73 -15.39
N ARG A 203 -21.95 -8.19 -14.26
CA ARG A 203 -22.37 -9.46 -13.64
C ARG A 203 -23.78 -9.31 -13.07
N PRO A 204 -24.75 -10.11 -13.54
CA PRO A 204 -26.12 -9.99 -13.08
C PRO A 204 -26.20 -10.31 -11.59
N ARG A 205 -26.98 -9.51 -10.86
CA ARG A 205 -27.47 -9.88 -9.54
C ARG A 205 -28.59 -10.91 -9.70
N PRO A 206 -28.81 -11.77 -8.69
CA PRO A 206 -29.94 -12.69 -8.68
C PRO A 206 -31.27 -11.97 -9.02
N ALA A 207 -32.03 -12.55 -9.94
CA ALA A 207 -33.39 -12.11 -10.24
C ALA A 207 -34.35 -12.47 -9.09
N LEU A 208 -35.56 -11.89 -9.07
CA LEU A 208 -36.51 -12.10 -7.97
C LEU A 208 -36.90 -13.57 -7.78
N ASP A 209 -37.07 -14.32 -8.86
CA ASP A 209 -37.37 -15.76 -8.83
C ASP A 209 -36.18 -16.60 -8.32
N GLU A 210 -34.95 -16.20 -8.64
CA GLU A 210 -33.73 -16.80 -8.09
C GLU A 210 -33.63 -16.51 -6.59
N ILE A 211 -33.89 -15.27 -6.15
CA ILE A 211 -33.91 -14.88 -4.74
C ILE A 211 -34.93 -15.72 -3.96
N GLU A 212 -36.16 -15.85 -4.46
CA GLU A 212 -37.19 -16.70 -3.84
C GLU A 212 -36.71 -18.17 -3.73
N THR A 213 -36.05 -18.67 -4.77
CA THR A 213 -35.49 -20.02 -4.79
C THR A 213 -34.37 -20.19 -3.75
N TYR A 214 -33.49 -19.21 -3.60
CA TYR A 214 -32.41 -19.25 -2.62
C TYR A 214 -32.95 -19.13 -1.20
N LEU A 215 -33.92 -18.25 -0.94
CA LEU A 215 -34.59 -18.11 0.35
C LEU A 215 -35.23 -19.44 0.80
N ALA A 216 -35.89 -20.15 -0.12
CA ALA A 216 -36.48 -21.46 0.20
C ALA A 216 -35.45 -22.52 0.62
N LYS A 217 -34.18 -22.34 0.22
CA LYS A 217 -33.05 -23.22 0.55
C LYS A 217 -32.20 -22.70 1.72
N ALA A 218 -32.47 -21.51 2.24
CA ALA A 218 -31.70 -20.94 3.34
C ALA A 218 -31.75 -21.87 4.56
N ALA A 219 -30.58 -22.35 4.97
CA ALA A 219 -30.43 -23.29 6.06
C ALA A 219 -29.44 -22.74 7.10
N ALA A 220 -29.97 -22.46 8.29
CA ALA A 220 -29.23 -22.08 9.48
C ALA A 220 -30.00 -22.58 10.73
N PRO A 221 -29.32 -22.80 11.87
CA PRO A 221 -30.02 -23.19 13.09
C PRO A 221 -31.07 -22.14 13.47
N VAL A 222 -32.23 -22.59 13.94
CA VAL A 222 -33.42 -21.74 14.16
C VAL A 222 -33.13 -20.51 15.02
N ALA A 223 -32.24 -20.63 16.00
CA ALA A 223 -31.86 -19.54 16.90
C ALA A 223 -31.10 -18.38 16.21
N HIS A 224 -30.52 -18.61 15.02
CA HIS A 224 -29.69 -17.64 14.30
C HIS A 224 -30.31 -17.17 12.98
N ARG A 225 -31.57 -17.55 12.72
CA ARG A 225 -32.30 -17.13 11.52
C ARG A 225 -32.82 -15.70 11.70
N ASP A 226 -32.61 -14.89 10.69
CA ASP A 226 -33.12 -13.52 10.60
C ASP A 226 -33.59 -13.26 9.17
N ALA A 227 -34.83 -12.75 9.04
CA ALA A 227 -35.47 -12.60 7.74
C ALA A 227 -34.78 -11.56 6.85
N GLU A 228 -34.26 -10.47 7.42
CA GLU A 228 -33.55 -9.44 6.66
C GLU A 228 -32.20 -9.97 6.19
N VAL A 229 -31.48 -10.67 7.07
CA VAL A 229 -30.21 -11.33 6.73
C VAL A 229 -30.38 -12.37 5.63
N GLU A 230 -31.42 -13.20 5.70
CA GLU A 230 -31.69 -14.23 4.68
C GLU A 230 -32.02 -13.60 3.32
N VAL A 231 -32.78 -12.51 3.29
CA VAL A 231 -33.06 -11.74 2.06
C VAL A 231 -31.78 -11.14 1.49
N HIS A 232 -30.96 -10.51 2.33
CA HIS A 232 -29.66 -9.98 1.92
C HIS A 232 -28.75 -11.07 1.34
N TRP A 233 -28.65 -12.22 2.01
CA TRP A 233 -27.88 -13.35 1.52
C TRP A 233 -28.42 -13.88 0.20
N ALA A 234 -29.74 -14.07 0.06
CA ALA A 234 -30.35 -14.57 -1.15
C ALA A 234 -30.14 -13.64 -2.36
N ALA A 235 -30.06 -12.32 -2.15
CA ALA A 235 -29.73 -11.35 -3.20
C ALA A 235 -28.22 -11.23 -3.50
N SER A 236 -27.37 -11.98 -2.81
CA SER A 236 -25.92 -11.87 -2.91
C SER A 236 -25.30 -12.79 -3.96
N ALA A 237 -24.06 -12.49 -4.36
CA ALA A 237 -23.29 -13.38 -5.22
C ALA A 237 -22.89 -14.69 -4.51
N HIS A 238 -22.93 -14.73 -3.17
CA HIS A 238 -22.69 -15.95 -2.42
C HIS A 238 -23.84 -16.96 -2.59
N ALA A 239 -25.10 -16.52 -2.55
CA ALA A 239 -26.22 -17.40 -2.83
C ALA A 239 -26.17 -17.94 -4.26
N ALA A 240 -25.86 -17.08 -5.24
CA ALA A 240 -25.68 -17.50 -6.64
C ALA A 240 -24.51 -18.50 -6.83
N ALA A 241 -23.52 -18.46 -5.95
CA ALA A 241 -22.39 -19.39 -5.91
C ALA A 241 -22.62 -20.62 -5.00
N ASP A 242 -23.85 -20.83 -4.53
CA ASP A 242 -24.25 -21.94 -3.66
C ASP A 242 -23.50 -21.97 -2.31
N VAL A 243 -23.08 -20.79 -1.82
CA VAL A 243 -22.45 -20.63 -0.50
C VAL A 243 -23.54 -20.33 0.52
N GLY A 244 -24.03 -21.39 1.19
CA GLY A 244 -25.00 -21.28 2.28
C GLY A 244 -24.44 -20.76 3.60
N CYS A 245 -25.31 -20.53 4.58
CA CYS A 245 -24.97 -19.92 5.87
C CYS A 245 -23.85 -20.67 6.62
N ALA A 246 -23.95 -22.00 6.67
CA ALA A 246 -22.94 -22.86 7.30
C ALA A 246 -21.55 -22.76 6.62
N GLY A 247 -21.49 -22.40 5.34
CA GLY A 247 -20.23 -22.18 4.63
C GLY A 247 -19.36 -21.11 5.29
N CYS A 248 -19.99 -20.13 5.95
CA CYS A 248 -19.31 -19.08 6.70
C CYS A 248 -19.33 -19.31 8.22
N HIS A 249 -20.48 -19.70 8.76
CA HIS A 249 -20.72 -19.74 10.20
C HIS A 249 -20.32 -21.06 10.86
N ALA A 250 -20.23 -22.16 10.12
CA ALA A 250 -19.79 -23.47 10.62
C ALA A 250 -18.92 -24.19 9.56
N PRO A 251 -17.80 -23.57 9.15
CA PRO A 251 -17.05 -24.04 7.99
C PRO A 251 -16.55 -25.48 8.19
N LYS A 252 -16.72 -26.31 7.15
CA LYS A 252 -16.40 -27.75 7.10
C LYS A 252 -17.38 -28.69 7.82
N MET A 253 -18.42 -28.18 8.45
CA MET A 253 -19.48 -29.01 9.03
C MET A 253 -20.51 -29.33 7.95
N GLU A 254 -21.06 -30.54 7.96
CA GLU A 254 -21.98 -31.01 6.92
C GLU A 254 -23.36 -31.38 7.49
N THR A 255 -23.42 -31.91 8.71
CA THR A 255 -24.69 -32.32 9.34
C THR A 255 -25.31 -31.18 10.15
N GLU A 256 -26.64 -31.18 10.28
CA GLU A 256 -27.38 -30.16 11.06
C GLU A 256 -26.88 -30.08 12.51
N GLU A 257 -26.67 -31.24 13.15
CA GLU A 257 -26.16 -31.33 14.52
C GLU A 257 -24.76 -30.72 14.66
N GLU A 258 -23.86 -31.00 13.71
CA GLU A 258 -22.50 -30.42 13.71
C GLU A 258 -22.52 -28.92 13.44
N ILE A 259 -23.37 -28.44 12.53
CA ILE A 259 -23.51 -27.03 12.19
C ILE A 259 -24.00 -26.25 13.42
N GLU A 260 -25.04 -26.74 14.10
CA GLU A 260 -25.56 -26.10 15.31
C GLU A 260 -24.53 -26.09 16.44
N ALA A 261 -23.83 -27.21 16.68
CA ALA A 261 -22.82 -27.30 17.72
C ALA A 261 -21.57 -26.42 17.49
N ASN A 262 -21.28 -26.06 16.24
CA ASN A 262 -20.07 -25.31 15.85
C ASN A 262 -20.37 -23.93 15.23
N TRP A 263 -21.60 -23.43 15.40
CA TRP A 263 -22.00 -22.13 14.85
C TRP A 263 -21.20 -20.98 15.46
N ILE A 264 -20.73 -20.07 14.60
CA ILE A 264 -19.99 -18.87 14.98
C ILE A 264 -20.79 -17.66 14.51
N ASP A 265 -21.39 -16.89 15.42
CA ASP A 265 -22.24 -15.74 15.06
C ASP A 265 -21.51 -14.68 14.23
N ALA A 266 -20.25 -14.40 14.57
CA ALA A 266 -19.40 -13.44 13.88
C ALA A 266 -18.11 -14.13 13.40
N PRO A 267 -18.13 -14.79 12.23
CA PRO A 267 -16.95 -15.49 11.74
C PRO A 267 -15.86 -14.46 11.40
N GLY A 268 -14.63 -14.75 11.84
CA GLY A 268 -13.47 -13.93 11.51
C GLY A 268 -13.07 -14.03 10.04
N GLU A 269 -12.34 -13.04 9.55
CA GLU A 269 -11.96 -12.87 8.13
C GLU A 269 -11.19 -14.05 7.50
N LYS A 270 -10.65 -14.96 8.32
CA LYS A 270 -10.03 -16.20 7.84
C LYS A 270 -10.99 -17.04 7.00
N VAL A 271 -12.30 -16.92 7.25
CA VAL A 271 -13.32 -17.59 6.44
C VAL A 271 -13.31 -17.06 5.00
N CYS A 272 -13.20 -15.75 4.83
CA CYS A 272 -13.14 -15.08 3.53
C CYS A 272 -11.89 -15.53 2.75
N ALA A 273 -10.75 -15.65 3.44
CA ALA A 273 -9.47 -16.04 2.85
C ALA A 273 -9.45 -17.47 2.29
N SER A 274 -10.44 -18.31 2.59
CA SER A 274 -10.55 -19.64 1.98
C SER A 274 -10.81 -19.56 0.47
N CYS A 275 -11.57 -18.56 0.03
CA CYS A 275 -11.94 -18.29 -1.37
C CYS A 275 -11.27 -17.00 -1.93
N HIS A 276 -11.22 -15.92 -1.15
CA HIS A 276 -10.73 -14.59 -1.58
C HIS A 276 -9.26 -14.35 -1.23
N ARG A 277 -8.38 -15.28 -1.64
CA ARG A 277 -6.95 -15.25 -1.27
C ARG A 277 -6.21 -14.06 -1.88
N ALA A 278 -6.57 -13.65 -3.09
CA ALA A 278 -5.88 -12.56 -3.80
C ALA A 278 -6.21 -11.20 -3.14
N GLU A 279 -7.47 -11.01 -2.80
CA GLU A 279 -7.99 -9.83 -2.09
C GLU A 279 -7.38 -9.76 -0.69
N MET A 280 -7.42 -10.87 0.09
CA MET A 280 -6.82 -10.90 1.42
C MET A 280 -5.31 -10.58 1.38
N LYS A 281 -4.59 -11.14 0.39
CA LYS A 281 -3.17 -10.88 0.21
C LYS A 281 -2.91 -9.39 -0.05
N THR A 282 -3.65 -8.79 -0.97
CA THR A 282 -3.44 -7.38 -1.34
C THR A 282 -3.92 -6.42 -0.26
N PHE A 283 -4.98 -6.74 0.48
CA PHE A 283 -5.42 -5.99 1.64
C PHE A 283 -4.31 -5.86 2.69
N ALA A 284 -3.61 -6.97 2.96
CA ALA A 284 -2.48 -7.00 3.88
C ALA A 284 -1.23 -6.23 3.37
N MET A 285 -1.18 -5.83 2.10
CA MET A 285 -0.12 -4.97 1.56
C MET A 285 -0.44 -3.48 1.68
N GLY A 286 -1.71 -3.13 1.90
CA GLY A 286 -2.19 -1.75 1.96
C GLY A 286 -2.23 -1.18 3.36
N ARG A 287 -2.44 0.14 3.45
CA ARG A 287 -2.60 0.86 4.73
C ARG A 287 -3.75 0.30 5.58
N HIS A 288 -4.80 -0.27 5.00
CA HIS A 288 -5.93 -0.73 5.82
C HIS A 288 -5.69 -2.11 6.45
N GLY A 289 -4.74 -2.89 5.93
CA GLY A 289 -4.50 -4.26 6.38
C GLY A 289 -3.06 -4.58 6.78
N MET A 290 -2.14 -3.61 6.75
CA MET A 290 -0.71 -3.88 6.92
C MET A 290 -0.41 -4.68 8.19
N ARG A 291 -1.07 -4.40 9.33
CA ARG A 291 -0.83 -5.13 10.60
C ARG A 291 -1.03 -6.65 10.53
N ARG A 292 -1.68 -7.13 9.47
CA ARG A 292 -1.94 -8.56 9.21
C ARG A 292 -0.94 -9.18 8.25
N HIS A 293 0.02 -8.40 7.76
CA HIS A 293 1.02 -8.87 6.82
C HIS A 293 1.87 -9.98 7.45
N PRO A 294 2.01 -11.15 6.80
CA PRO A 294 2.63 -12.33 7.42
C PRO A 294 4.12 -12.16 7.72
N GLU A 295 4.78 -11.19 7.09
CA GLU A 295 6.22 -10.90 7.30
C GLU A 295 6.48 -9.93 8.46
N ILE A 296 5.45 -9.41 9.13
CA ILE A 296 5.63 -8.61 10.35
C ILE A 296 6.20 -9.49 11.46
N ALA A 297 7.22 -8.98 12.14
CA ALA A 297 7.87 -9.71 13.21
C ALA A 297 6.93 -9.92 14.40
N LYS A 298 7.00 -11.13 14.98
CA LYS A 298 6.31 -11.46 16.24
C LYS A 298 7.08 -10.90 17.44
N PRO A 299 6.41 -10.70 18.61
CA PRO A 299 7.06 -10.33 19.87
C PRO A 299 8.31 -11.15 20.17
N ARG A 300 9.34 -10.51 20.75
CA ARG A 300 10.56 -11.23 21.09
C ARG A 300 10.27 -12.15 22.27
N LYS A 301 10.93 -13.30 22.27
CA LYS A 301 10.85 -14.25 23.39
C LYS A 301 12.05 -14.04 24.30
N ALA A 302 11.84 -13.89 25.61
CA ALA A 302 12.90 -13.65 26.57
C ALA A 302 14.02 -14.71 26.48
N LYS A 303 13.63 -15.99 26.36
CA LYS A 303 14.57 -17.10 26.13
C LYS A 303 15.47 -16.89 24.91
N SER A 304 14.89 -16.45 23.79
CA SER A 304 15.63 -16.20 22.55
C SER A 304 16.58 -15.01 22.71
N MET A 305 16.16 -13.97 23.43
CA MET A 305 16.97 -12.78 23.67
C MET A 305 18.15 -13.06 24.61
N LEU A 306 17.92 -13.79 25.71
CA LEU A 306 18.98 -14.23 26.62
C LEU A 306 20.03 -15.08 25.89
N LYS A 307 19.61 -15.99 25.00
CA LYS A 307 20.52 -16.75 24.14
C LYS A 307 21.32 -15.85 23.20
N ARG A 308 20.72 -14.83 22.61
CA ARG A 308 21.43 -13.84 21.76
C ARG A 308 22.47 -13.04 22.54
N LEU A 309 22.24 -12.82 23.85
CA LEU A 309 23.19 -12.17 24.76
C LEU A 309 24.26 -13.13 25.33
N GLY A 310 24.22 -14.42 24.97
CA GLY A 310 25.26 -15.39 25.32
C GLY A 310 24.89 -16.37 26.44
N LEU A 311 23.70 -16.28 27.04
CA LEU A 311 23.22 -17.26 28.02
C LEU A 311 22.62 -18.46 27.28
N LYS A 312 23.38 -19.56 27.18
CA LYS A 312 22.96 -20.76 26.43
C LYS A 312 21.73 -21.45 27.04
N ASP A 313 21.71 -21.56 28.38
CA ASP A 313 20.66 -22.22 29.15
C ASP A 313 20.15 -21.30 30.27
N PRO A 314 19.34 -20.28 29.93
CA PRO A 314 18.78 -19.37 30.93
C PRO A 314 17.79 -20.13 31.83
N PRO A 315 17.82 -19.91 33.15
CA PRO A 315 16.89 -20.57 34.07
C PRO A 315 15.45 -20.10 33.82
N ASP A 316 14.48 -21.01 33.95
CA ASP A 316 13.07 -20.73 33.67
C ASP A 316 12.51 -19.62 34.56
N SER A 317 12.99 -19.48 35.80
CA SER A 317 12.63 -18.39 36.70
C SER A 317 13.04 -17.01 36.18
N ALA A 318 14.18 -16.91 35.49
CA ALA A 318 14.62 -15.65 34.89
C ALA A 318 13.82 -15.32 33.62
N ILE A 319 13.46 -16.34 32.83
CA ILE A 319 12.57 -16.18 31.67
C ILE A 319 11.21 -15.64 32.13
N ALA A 320 10.60 -16.32 33.11
CA ALA A 320 9.30 -15.94 33.65
C ALA A 320 9.32 -14.53 34.27
N ALA A 321 10.39 -14.17 34.98
CA ALA A 321 10.54 -12.83 35.53
C ALA A 321 10.63 -11.76 34.41
N ILE A 322 11.39 -12.00 33.34
CA ILE A 322 11.48 -11.06 32.23
C ILE A 322 10.12 -10.93 31.54
N GLU A 323 9.47 -12.03 31.22
CA GLU A 323 8.17 -12.01 30.53
C GLU A 323 7.07 -11.34 31.37
N ALA A 324 7.15 -11.41 32.71
CA ALA A 324 6.20 -10.73 33.59
C ALA A 324 6.39 -9.19 33.67
N TYR A 325 7.61 -8.68 33.46
CA TYR A 325 7.92 -7.24 33.67
C TYR A 325 8.35 -6.50 32.40
N LEU A 326 8.66 -7.22 31.32
CA LEU A 326 9.20 -6.73 30.06
C LEU A 326 8.52 -7.43 28.89
N ASP A 327 7.19 -7.50 28.94
CA ASP A 327 6.40 -8.06 27.85
C ASP A 327 6.55 -7.22 26.59
N ASP A 328 6.78 -7.88 25.46
CA ASP A 328 6.94 -7.21 24.18
C ASP A 328 5.57 -6.99 23.54
N PRO A 329 5.17 -5.72 23.30
CA PRO A 329 3.90 -5.47 22.64
C PRO A 329 3.95 -5.97 21.19
N SER A 330 2.80 -6.44 20.71
CA SER A 330 2.54 -6.62 19.29
C SER A 330 1.61 -5.49 18.84
N PRO A 331 1.74 -4.99 17.60
CA PRO A 331 0.64 -4.25 16.98
C PRO A 331 -0.66 -5.05 17.13
N ALA A 332 -1.76 -4.36 17.43
CA ALA A 332 -3.08 -4.96 17.37
C ALA A 332 -3.30 -5.54 15.96
N PRO A 333 -3.96 -6.69 15.80
CA PRO A 333 -4.15 -7.30 14.48
C PRO A 333 -4.98 -6.41 13.55
N LEU A 334 -5.83 -5.56 14.12
CA LEU A 334 -6.66 -4.59 13.41
C LEU A 334 -6.08 -3.19 13.59
N MET A 335 -6.19 -2.37 12.54
CA MET A 335 -5.89 -0.94 12.63
C MET A 335 -7.14 -0.23 13.17
N SER A 336 -6.95 0.62 14.18
CA SER A 336 -7.99 1.59 14.56
C SER A 336 -7.85 2.85 13.73
N THR A 337 -8.96 3.42 13.28
CA THR A 337 -9.01 4.74 12.63
C THR A 337 -8.50 5.85 13.53
N ALA A 338 -8.49 5.68 14.86
CA ALA A 338 -7.89 6.64 15.79
C ALA A 338 -6.35 6.80 15.60
N GLU A 339 -5.73 5.83 14.93
CA GLU A 339 -4.29 5.83 14.64
C GLU A 339 -4.00 6.29 13.19
N ALA A 340 -5.03 6.77 12.47
CA ALA A 340 -4.87 7.27 11.12
C ALA A 340 -4.12 8.61 11.11
N ARG A 341 -3.18 8.75 10.18
CA ARG A 341 -2.46 10.01 9.91
C ARG A 341 -2.98 10.73 8.68
N VAL A 342 -4.29 10.69 8.49
CA VAL A 342 -5.04 11.38 7.43
C VAL A 342 -6.29 12.02 8.05
N PRO A 343 -6.83 13.11 7.47
CA PRO A 343 -8.10 13.66 7.92
C PRO A 343 -9.23 12.64 7.80
N LEU A 344 -9.91 12.37 8.92
CA LEU A 344 -11.07 11.50 9.00
C LEU A 344 -12.23 12.25 9.66
N HIS A 345 -13.45 11.75 9.47
CA HIS A 345 -14.61 12.20 10.24
C HIS A 345 -14.44 11.85 11.73
N GLU A 346 -14.91 12.73 12.62
CA GLU A 346 -14.76 12.55 14.07
C GLU A 346 -15.50 11.31 14.59
N ASP A 347 -16.68 11.01 14.04
CA ASP A 347 -17.50 9.84 14.38
C ASP A 347 -16.90 8.53 13.86
N ALA A 348 -16.01 8.60 12.88
CA ALA A 348 -15.28 7.45 12.38
C ALA A 348 -14.08 7.07 13.28
N HIS A 349 -13.68 7.91 14.25
CA HIS A 349 -12.55 7.61 15.12
C HIS A 349 -12.82 6.42 16.05
N GLY A 350 -11.83 5.54 16.18
CA GLY A 350 -11.90 4.35 17.04
C GLY A 350 -12.47 3.10 16.35
N LEU A 351 -13.00 3.23 15.13
CA LEU A 351 -13.45 2.08 14.33
C LEU A 351 -12.28 1.17 13.95
N GLU A 352 -12.53 -0.14 13.95
CA GLU A 352 -11.58 -1.13 13.45
C GLU A 352 -11.85 -1.43 11.97
N VAL A 353 -10.78 -1.42 11.16
CA VAL A 353 -10.89 -1.72 9.74
C VAL A 353 -10.76 -3.23 9.50
N THR A 354 -11.78 -3.80 8.85
CA THR A 354 -11.92 -5.22 8.51
C THR A 354 -12.44 -5.41 7.09
N CYS A 355 -12.46 -6.66 6.60
CA CYS A 355 -13.11 -7.01 5.33
C CYS A 355 -14.59 -6.63 5.30
N ASN A 356 -15.25 -6.52 6.46
CA ASN A 356 -16.67 -6.19 6.56
C ASN A 356 -16.90 -4.68 6.70
N THR A 357 -15.85 -3.87 6.81
CA THR A 357 -15.98 -2.42 7.01
C THR A 357 -16.49 -1.73 5.75
N CYS A 358 -16.03 -2.15 4.56
CA CYS A 358 -16.43 -1.54 3.30
C CYS A 358 -17.64 -2.21 2.65
N HIS A 359 -17.67 -3.55 2.67
CA HIS A 359 -18.78 -4.34 2.15
C HIS A 359 -19.16 -5.41 3.17
N LYS A 360 -20.37 -5.30 3.72
CA LYS A 360 -20.81 -6.22 4.78
C LYS A 360 -21.39 -7.49 4.16
N PRO A 361 -21.06 -8.69 4.67
CA PRO A 361 -22.02 -9.76 4.62
C PRO A 361 -23.24 -9.36 5.48
N HIS A 362 -24.47 -9.61 5.08
CA HIS A 362 -24.89 -10.50 3.99
C HIS A 362 -25.31 -9.77 2.70
N GLU A 363 -25.40 -8.44 2.74
CA GLU A 363 -25.92 -7.59 1.65
C GLU A 363 -24.97 -7.51 0.45
N GLN A 364 -23.66 -7.43 0.71
CA GLN A 364 -22.65 -7.22 -0.33
C GLN A 364 -22.96 -6.04 -1.26
N ASP A 365 -23.34 -4.90 -0.69
CA ASP A 365 -23.54 -3.69 -1.49
C ASP A 365 -22.19 -3.15 -2.00
N LEU A 366 -21.85 -3.55 -3.23
CA LEU A 366 -20.64 -3.10 -3.91
C LEU A 366 -20.76 -1.67 -4.45
N THR A 367 -22.00 -1.17 -4.62
CA THR A 367 -22.26 0.22 -4.98
C THR A 367 -21.85 1.11 -3.82
N PHE A 368 -22.34 0.85 -2.61
CA PHE A 368 -21.88 1.53 -1.40
C PHE A 368 -20.37 1.36 -1.16
N ALA A 369 -19.85 0.14 -1.31
CA ALA A 369 -18.43 -0.13 -1.07
C ALA A 369 -17.47 0.63 -2.00
N SER A 370 -17.95 1.02 -3.18
CA SER A 370 -17.15 1.71 -4.20
C SER A 370 -16.88 3.20 -3.88
N THR A 371 -17.74 3.84 -3.10
CA THR A 371 -17.68 5.26 -2.74
C THR A 371 -18.09 5.51 -1.29
N GLY A 372 -19.34 5.19 -0.93
CA GLY A 372 -19.94 5.57 0.36
C GLY A 372 -19.18 5.02 1.56
N ALA A 373 -18.68 3.79 1.46
CA ALA A 373 -17.84 3.18 2.50
C ALA A 373 -16.57 3.99 2.78
N CYS A 374 -15.95 4.57 1.74
CA CYS A 374 -14.75 5.39 1.88
C CYS A 374 -15.09 6.72 2.57
N LEU A 375 -16.15 7.38 2.10
CA LEU A 375 -16.62 8.67 2.61
C LEU A 375 -17.23 8.60 4.01
N THR A 376 -17.56 7.41 4.51
CA THR A 376 -17.94 7.24 5.92
C THR A 376 -16.78 7.56 6.87
N CYS A 377 -15.54 7.42 6.41
CA CYS A 377 -14.35 7.69 7.22
C CYS A 377 -13.54 8.89 6.71
N HIS A 378 -13.32 9.00 5.41
CA HIS A 378 -12.42 10.00 4.82
C HIS A 378 -13.09 11.36 4.63
N SER A 379 -12.41 12.43 5.08
CA SER A 379 -12.93 13.80 5.08
C SER A 379 -11.91 14.86 4.62
N ASP A 380 -10.83 14.44 3.97
CA ASP A 380 -9.86 15.36 3.37
C ASP A 380 -10.46 16.11 2.15
N ASP A 381 -9.85 17.25 1.76
CA ASP A 381 -10.35 18.10 0.66
C ASP A 381 -10.64 17.30 -0.63
N HIS A 382 -9.79 16.31 -0.96
CA HIS A 382 -9.94 15.49 -2.15
C HIS A 382 -11.12 14.52 -2.06
N SER A 383 -11.32 13.86 -0.93
CA SER A 383 -12.48 12.98 -0.74
C SER A 383 -13.77 13.78 -0.64
N ALA A 384 -13.78 14.90 0.07
CA ALA A 384 -14.94 15.79 0.20
C ALA A 384 -15.36 16.42 -1.14
N ALA A 385 -14.41 16.65 -2.07
CA ALA A 385 -14.70 17.21 -3.38
C ALA A 385 -15.28 16.18 -4.39
N TYR A 386 -15.29 14.88 -4.07
CA TYR A 386 -15.67 13.83 -5.02
C TYR A 386 -17.09 14.03 -5.57
N GLU A 387 -18.09 14.29 -4.73
CA GLU A 387 -19.49 14.43 -5.18
C GLU A 387 -19.68 15.61 -6.15
N GLY A 388 -18.83 16.63 -6.07
CA GLY A 388 -18.84 17.77 -7.00
C GLY A 388 -18.06 17.53 -8.30
N SER A 389 -17.49 16.34 -8.50
CA SER A 389 -16.61 16.05 -9.63
C SER A 389 -17.34 15.52 -10.87
N PRO A 390 -16.77 15.70 -12.08
CA PRO A 390 -17.25 15.04 -13.29
C PRO A 390 -17.26 13.51 -13.18
N HIS A 391 -16.32 12.93 -12.43
CA HIS A 391 -16.25 11.49 -12.19
C HIS A 391 -17.46 10.97 -11.41
N HIS A 392 -17.90 11.70 -10.38
CA HIS A 392 -19.13 11.37 -9.66
C HIS A 392 -20.37 11.51 -10.55
N ALA A 393 -20.44 12.55 -11.39
CA ALA A 393 -21.55 12.72 -12.33
C ALA A 393 -21.67 11.52 -13.30
N LEU A 394 -20.54 10.99 -13.79
CA LEU A 394 -20.51 9.76 -14.60
C LEU A 394 -20.98 8.55 -13.80
N TRP A 395 -20.60 8.46 -12.52
CA TRP A 395 -21.06 7.38 -11.64
C TRP A 395 -22.58 7.42 -11.42
N THR A 396 -23.14 8.59 -11.14
CA THR A 396 -24.59 8.76 -11.01
C THR A 396 -25.33 8.41 -12.30
N ALA A 397 -24.80 8.82 -13.46
CA ALA A 397 -25.39 8.51 -14.76
C ALA A 397 -25.33 7.00 -15.09
N GLU A 398 -24.24 6.32 -14.75
CA GLU A 398 -24.16 4.85 -14.88
C GLU A 398 -25.18 4.16 -13.98
N LEU A 399 -25.33 4.58 -12.72
CA LEU A 399 -26.32 4.02 -11.80
C LEU A 399 -27.76 4.25 -12.25
N ALA A 400 -28.03 5.37 -12.94
CA ALA A 400 -29.32 5.66 -13.55
C ALA A 400 -29.60 4.82 -14.82
N GLY A 401 -28.57 4.15 -15.36
CA GLY A 401 -28.66 3.42 -16.63
C GLY A 401 -28.52 4.32 -17.87
N ASP A 402 -28.13 5.58 -17.70
CA ASP A 402 -27.91 6.53 -18.80
C ASP A 402 -26.57 6.29 -19.52
N LEU A 403 -25.62 5.63 -18.85
CA LEU A 403 -24.31 5.27 -19.37
C LEU A 403 -24.02 3.76 -19.18
N PRO A 404 -23.18 3.15 -20.04
CA PRO A 404 -22.87 1.73 -19.93
C PRO A 404 -22.04 1.41 -18.66
N PRO A 405 -22.06 0.15 -18.19
CA PRO A 405 -21.23 -0.29 -17.08
C PRO A 405 -19.75 -0.01 -17.31
N GLY A 406 -19.10 0.63 -16.34
CA GLY A 406 -17.68 0.99 -16.36
C GLY A 406 -17.39 2.43 -16.81
N SER A 407 -18.40 3.24 -17.15
CA SER A 407 -18.24 4.68 -17.44
C SER A 407 -18.01 5.52 -16.16
N GLY A 408 -18.61 5.11 -15.05
CA GLY A 408 -18.52 5.76 -13.76
C GLY A 408 -17.22 5.46 -13.03
N VAL A 409 -16.59 6.51 -12.50
CA VAL A 409 -15.31 6.45 -11.80
C VAL A 409 -15.55 6.71 -10.32
N THR A 410 -15.18 5.75 -9.48
CA THR A 410 -15.38 5.83 -8.01
C THR A 410 -14.06 5.87 -7.24
N CYS A 411 -14.13 6.04 -5.93
CA CYS A 411 -12.96 5.91 -5.05
C CYS A 411 -12.25 4.57 -5.28
N ALA A 412 -13.02 3.48 -5.36
CA ALA A 412 -12.49 2.14 -5.62
C ALA A 412 -11.90 1.99 -7.03
N THR A 413 -12.43 2.69 -8.05
CA THR A 413 -11.85 2.64 -9.40
C THR A 413 -10.42 3.19 -9.44
N CYS A 414 -10.13 4.27 -8.71
CA CYS A 414 -8.79 4.88 -8.68
C CYS A 414 -7.84 4.20 -7.69
N HIS A 415 -8.33 3.89 -6.47
CA HIS A 415 -7.49 3.41 -5.38
C HIS A 415 -7.38 1.88 -5.32
N MET A 416 -8.37 1.17 -5.87
CA MET A 416 -8.45 -0.30 -5.83
C MET A 416 -8.63 -0.87 -7.25
N PRO A 417 -7.70 -0.58 -8.17
CA PRO A 417 -7.87 -0.91 -9.59
C PRO A 417 -8.05 -2.43 -9.78
N LYS A 418 -8.93 -2.77 -10.72
CA LYS A 418 -9.27 -4.15 -11.03
C LYS A 418 -8.33 -4.69 -12.09
N THR A 419 -7.97 -5.96 -11.96
CA THR A 419 -7.24 -6.69 -13.00
C THR A 419 -8.13 -7.75 -13.61
N VAL A 420 -8.08 -7.88 -14.94
CA VAL A 420 -8.81 -8.89 -15.69
C VAL A 420 -7.84 -9.96 -16.17
N ARG A 421 -8.15 -11.22 -15.86
CA ARG A 421 -7.43 -12.39 -16.40
C ARG A 421 -8.45 -13.40 -16.89
N LYS A 422 -8.56 -13.55 -18.22
CA LYS A 422 -9.67 -14.29 -18.86
C LYS A 422 -11.01 -13.71 -18.34
N ASP A 423 -11.93 -14.54 -17.86
CA ASP A 423 -13.24 -14.12 -17.36
C ASP A 423 -13.24 -13.80 -15.85
N THR A 424 -12.07 -13.74 -15.22
CA THR A 424 -11.92 -13.43 -13.79
C THR A 424 -11.49 -11.98 -13.60
N VAL A 425 -12.30 -11.24 -12.84
CA VAL A 425 -11.96 -9.92 -12.29
C VAL A 425 -11.44 -10.09 -10.87
N THR A 426 -10.31 -9.46 -10.55
CA THR A 426 -9.77 -9.38 -9.19
C THR A 426 -9.55 -7.92 -8.82
N THR A 427 -10.14 -7.50 -7.70
CA THR A 427 -9.96 -6.15 -7.15
C THR A 427 -8.69 -6.11 -6.31
N ASN A 428 -7.80 -5.15 -6.59
CA ASN A 428 -6.64 -4.93 -5.74
C ASN A 428 -7.05 -4.21 -4.45
N HIS A 429 -6.93 -4.88 -3.30
CA HIS A 429 -7.28 -4.29 -2.01
C HIS A 429 -6.12 -3.50 -1.36
N ASN A 430 -4.98 -3.38 -2.04
CA ASN A 430 -3.92 -2.45 -1.66
C ASN A 430 -4.27 -1.03 -2.14
N GLN A 431 -5.09 -0.32 -1.34
CA GLN A 431 -5.61 1.02 -1.71
C GLN A 431 -4.55 2.08 -2.01
N ASN A 432 -3.29 1.82 -1.65
CA ASN A 432 -2.16 2.73 -1.83
C ASN A 432 -1.12 2.22 -2.83
N GLU A 433 -1.41 1.17 -3.60
CA GLU A 433 -0.45 0.62 -4.56
C GLU A 433 -0.03 1.64 -5.62
N THR A 434 -0.98 2.42 -6.14
CA THR A 434 -0.79 3.37 -7.24
C THR A 434 -0.66 4.81 -6.78
N LEU A 435 -0.65 5.07 -5.47
CA LEU A 435 -0.70 6.43 -4.93
C LEU A 435 0.62 7.19 -5.04
N ARG A 436 1.76 6.51 -4.92
CA ARG A 436 3.08 7.15 -4.86
C ARG A 436 4.16 6.35 -5.60
N PRO A 437 4.92 6.98 -6.51
CA PRO A 437 4.61 8.28 -7.12
C PRO A 437 3.28 8.20 -7.91
N ASN A 438 2.57 9.31 -8.08
CA ASN A 438 1.18 9.29 -8.52
C ASN A 438 1.02 8.88 -10.00
N GLU A 439 2.07 9.01 -10.82
CA GLU A 439 2.11 8.52 -12.20
C GLU A 439 1.91 7.00 -12.29
N LYS A 440 2.12 6.26 -11.20
CA LYS A 440 1.86 4.82 -11.13
C LYS A 440 0.36 4.50 -11.35
N MET A 441 -0.53 5.46 -11.12
CA MET A 441 -1.97 5.37 -11.37
C MET A 441 -2.33 5.42 -12.86
N ILE A 442 -1.53 6.11 -13.68
CA ILE A 442 -1.83 6.42 -15.09
C ILE A 442 -2.29 5.17 -15.85
N ARG A 443 -1.51 4.09 -15.78
CA ARG A 443 -1.77 2.89 -16.58
C ARG A 443 -2.93 2.05 -16.09
N ALA A 444 -3.15 2.01 -14.79
CA ALA A 444 -4.15 1.15 -14.17
C ALA A 444 -5.53 1.82 -14.11
N THR A 445 -5.57 3.15 -14.27
CA THR A 445 -6.79 3.94 -14.12
C THR A 445 -6.93 4.95 -15.26
N CYS A 446 -6.15 6.02 -15.26
CA CYS A 446 -6.42 7.19 -16.10
C CYS A 446 -6.45 6.89 -17.61
N LEU A 447 -5.53 6.05 -18.09
CA LEU A 447 -5.40 5.69 -19.50
C LEU A 447 -6.53 4.84 -20.06
N GLU A 448 -7.47 4.36 -19.25
CA GLU A 448 -8.66 3.70 -19.78
C GLU A 448 -9.62 4.72 -20.42
N CYS A 449 -9.68 5.95 -19.89
CA CYS A 449 -10.61 6.99 -20.32
C CYS A 449 -9.93 8.22 -20.94
N HIS A 450 -8.71 8.55 -20.50
CA HIS A 450 -7.99 9.76 -20.90
C HIS A 450 -6.76 9.47 -21.75
N SER A 451 -6.27 10.49 -22.47
CA SER A 451 -4.94 10.42 -23.07
C SER A 451 -3.85 10.43 -22.01
N LEU A 452 -2.65 10.00 -22.41
CA LEU A 452 -1.47 10.00 -21.54
C LEU A 452 -1.09 11.41 -21.11
N GLU A 453 -1.04 12.34 -22.06
CA GLU A 453 -0.74 13.75 -21.84
C GLU A 453 -1.62 14.37 -20.76
N PHE A 454 -2.94 14.27 -20.95
CA PHE A 454 -3.91 14.79 -20.00
C PHE A 454 -3.76 14.15 -18.62
N SER A 455 -3.46 12.84 -18.58
CA SER A 455 -3.27 12.12 -17.31
C SER A 455 -2.02 12.56 -16.56
N ILE A 456 -0.91 12.81 -17.27
CA ILE A 456 0.34 13.31 -16.67
C ILE A 456 0.10 14.72 -16.11
N ASP A 457 -0.47 15.60 -16.93
CA ASP A 457 -0.75 16.99 -16.55
C ASP A 457 -1.71 17.05 -15.35
N ALA A 458 -2.77 16.25 -15.36
CA ALA A 458 -3.76 16.21 -14.30
C ALA A 458 -3.19 15.71 -12.96
N LEU A 459 -2.28 14.74 -12.99
CA LEU A 459 -1.64 14.21 -11.79
C LEU A 459 -0.54 15.15 -11.26
N ALA A 460 0.12 15.92 -12.13
CA ALA A 460 1.10 16.92 -11.72
C ALA A 460 0.46 18.15 -11.05
N ASP A 461 -0.82 18.41 -11.30
CA ASP A 461 -1.57 19.54 -10.72
C ASP A 461 -2.16 19.20 -9.34
N ALA A 462 -1.46 19.61 -8.29
CA ALA A 462 -1.86 19.36 -6.90
C ALA A 462 -3.22 19.97 -6.51
N GLU A 463 -3.59 21.13 -7.08
CA GLU A 463 -4.87 21.76 -6.80
C GLU A 463 -6.02 21.06 -7.54
N LEU A 464 -5.76 20.60 -8.77
CA LEU A 464 -6.70 19.73 -9.48
C LEU A 464 -6.94 18.40 -8.73
N VAL A 465 -5.89 17.79 -8.17
CA VAL A 465 -6.02 16.59 -7.33
C VAL A 465 -6.91 16.90 -6.11
N LYS A 466 -6.67 18.00 -5.39
CA LYS A 466 -7.48 18.39 -4.21
C LYS A 466 -8.96 18.58 -4.51
N ARG A 467 -9.32 19.05 -5.70
CA ARG A 467 -10.72 19.21 -6.12
C ARG A 467 -11.29 17.99 -6.86
N ASN A 468 -10.72 16.80 -6.61
CA ASN A 468 -11.11 15.53 -7.23
C ASN A 468 -11.22 15.60 -8.77
N PHE A 469 -10.24 16.23 -9.40
CA PHE A 469 -10.17 16.40 -10.86
C PHE A 469 -11.36 17.15 -11.48
N ALA A 470 -12.07 17.98 -10.69
CA ALA A 470 -13.13 18.84 -11.20
C ALA A 470 -12.58 20.00 -12.03
N GLY A 471 -12.32 19.77 -13.32
CA GLY A 471 -11.82 20.78 -14.26
C GLY A 471 -10.79 20.21 -15.23
N LYS A 472 -9.83 21.05 -15.63
CA LYS A 472 -8.68 20.67 -16.45
C LYS A 472 -7.39 21.05 -15.72
N PRO A 473 -6.25 20.42 -16.03
CA PRO A 473 -4.96 20.83 -15.49
C PRO A 473 -4.59 22.24 -15.95
N ASP A 474 -4.01 23.02 -15.04
CA ASP A 474 -3.60 24.40 -15.32
C ASP A 474 -2.19 24.48 -15.92
N ARG A 475 -1.46 23.35 -16.00
CA ARG A 475 -0.09 23.26 -16.50
C ARG A 475 0.09 22.05 -17.39
N HIS A 476 0.98 22.21 -18.37
CA HIS A 476 1.40 21.16 -19.28
C HIS A 476 2.82 20.68 -18.97
N ILE A 477 3.01 19.38 -18.95
CA ILE A 477 4.28 18.69 -18.70
C ILE A 477 4.91 18.28 -20.03
N GLN A 478 6.10 18.82 -20.30
CA GLN A 478 6.76 18.77 -21.62
C GLN A 478 7.39 17.42 -21.99
N SER A 479 7.29 16.38 -21.16
CA SER A 479 7.94 15.08 -21.42
C SER A 479 7.60 14.53 -22.79
N MET A 480 6.31 14.58 -23.11
CA MET A 480 5.79 14.00 -24.35
C MET A 480 6.21 14.82 -25.56
N ASP A 481 6.19 16.16 -25.47
CA ASP A 481 6.69 17.06 -26.52
C ASP A 481 8.15 16.75 -26.88
N TRP A 482 9.00 16.58 -25.87
CA TRP A 482 10.41 16.27 -26.09
C TRP A 482 10.60 14.90 -26.74
N ALA A 483 9.84 13.90 -26.30
CA ALA A 483 9.88 12.55 -26.87
C ALA A 483 9.46 12.54 -28.36
N VAL A 484 8.38 13.26 -28.70
CA VAL A 484 7.91 13.39 -30.09
C VAL A 484 8.90 14.16 -30.94
N ASN A 485 9.34 15.34 -30.48
CA ASN A 485 10.29 16.18 -31.22
C ASN A 485 11.59 15.44 -31.55
N ARG A 486 12.03 14.49 -30.72
CA ARG A 486 13.21 13.69 -31.01
C ARG A 486 12.98 12.70 -32.16
N VAL A 487 11.80 12.11 -32.26
CA VAL A 487 11.47 11.12 -33.30
C VAL A 487 11.06 11.80 -34.61
N ASP A 488 10.44 12.97 -34.53
CA ASP A 488 9.98 13.76 -35.69
C ASP A 488 11.06 14.68 -36.27
N GLN A 489 12.23 14.79 -35.64
CA GLN A 489 13.39 15.38 -36.31
C GLN A 489 13.69 14.55 -37.55
N PRO A 490 13.60 15.11 -38.78
CA PRO A 490 14.11 14.41 -39.95
C PRO A 490 15.57 14.07 -39.67
N ASP A 491 16.03 12.90 -40.10
CA ASP A 491 17.43 12.48 -40.03
C ASP A 491 18.34 13.52 -40.74
N GLU A 492 18.61 14.66 -40.13
CA GLU A 492 19.76 15.48 -40.45
C GLU A 492 20.96 14.78 -39.80
N GLY A 493 21.46 13.76 -40.48
CA GLY A 493 22.80 13.23 -40.24
C GLY A 493 22.92 11.74 -39.91
N ALA A 494 21.90 10.89 -40.09
CA ALA A 494 22.09 9.43 -40.04
C ALA A 494 22.81 8.88 -41.30
N ASN A 495 23.94 9.50 -41.64
CA ASN A 495 25.06 9.00 -42.41
C ASN A 495 26.21 10.02 -42.27
N GLN A 496 26.92 9.95 -41.13
CA GLN A 496 28.36 10.25 -41.02
C GLN A 496 28.94 9.77 -39.70
#